data_AF-A0A0S7ER31-F1
#
_entry.id   AF-A0A0S7ER31-F1
#
_cell.length_a   1.000
_cell.length_b   1.000
_cell.length_c   1.000
_cell.angle_alpha   90.00
_cell.angle_beta   90.00
_cell.angle_gamma   90.00
#
_symmetry.space_group_name_H-M   'P 1'
#
loop_
_entity.id
_entity.type
_entity.pdbx_description
1 polymer ?
#
loop_
_entity_poly.entity_id
_entity_poly.type
_entity_poly.pdbx_seq_one_letter_code
_entity_poly.pdbx_strand_id
1 'polypeptide(L)'
;GNLQLNHDSLHLEGVGEFQMPLYVSEIQSRRDSLLILRSEKNVTVNARNHEGQLTGQLTVGPEGVEAQCQRLEVRSRDGGRLLFSATEDEVTMTTEKFTVTGSEGAVFGHSVETPLIQAPT
;
A
#
# COMPACT_ATOMS: atom_id res chain seq x y z
N GLY A 1 19.67 -24.06 2.40
CA GLY A 1 19.79 -23.81 0.96
C GLY A 1 21.20 -24.10 0.52
N ASN A 2 21.45 -24.18 -0.78
CA ASN A 2 22.80 -24.24 -1.34
C ASN A 2 23.26 -22.80 -1.63
N LEU A 3 24.29 -22.34 -0.91
CA LEU A 3 24.86 -21.00 -1.10
C LEU A 3 26.14 -21.13 -1.92
N GLN A 4 26.17 -20.49 -3.08
CA GLN A 4 27.32 -20.43 -3.97
C GLN A 4 27.82 -18.99 -4.01
N LEU A 5 29.11 -18.83 -3.74
CA LEU A 5 29.80 -17.56 -3.87
C LEU A 5 30.69 -17.61 -5.10
N ASN A 6 30.49 -16.67 -6.01
CA ASN A 6 31.36 -16.41 -7.14
C ASN A 6 32.07 -15.06 -6.93
N HIS A 7 33.05 -14.75 -7.78
CA HIS A 7 33.81 -13.49 -7.70
C HIS A 7 32.88 -12.26 -7.65
N ASP A 8 31.78 -12.27 -8.42
CA ASP A 8 30.87 -11.13 -8.57
C ASP A 8 29.43 -11.39 -8.10
N SER A 9 29.13 -12.58 -7.57
CA SER A 9 27.75 -12.94 -7.23
C SER A 9 27.60 -13.88 -6.05
N LEU A 10 26.47 -13.74 -5.36
CA LEU A 10 26.00 -14.65 -4.35
C LEU A 10 24.71 -15.32 -4.86
N HIS A 11 24.70 -16.64 -4.99
CA HIS A 11 23.54 -17.40 -5.43
C HIS A 11 23.08 -18.33 -4.31
N LEU A 12 21.84 -18.15 -3.86
CA LEU A 12 21.20 -19.03 -2.88
C LEU A 12 20.07 -19.80 -3.56
N GLU A 13 20.16 -21.12 -3.52
CA GLU A 13 19.09 -22.03 -3.94
C GLU A 13 18.39 -22.63 -2.71
N GLY A 14 17.06 -22.52 -2.64
CA GLY A 14 16.25 -22.97 -1.52
C GLY A 14 16.11 -21.93 -0.39
N VAL A 15 15.93 -22.39 0.84
CA VAL A 15 15.71 -21.52 2.02
C VAL A 15 17.05 -21.11 2.63
N GLY A 16 17.21 -19.83 2.94
CA GLY A 16 18.32 -19.29 3.72
C GLY A 16 17.84 -18.22 4.68
N GLU A 17 18.56 -18.05 5.78
CA GLU A 17 18.23 -17.14 6.87
C GLU A 17 19.39 -16.17 7.09
N PHE A 18 19.08 -14.90 7.31
CA PHE A 18 20.05 -13.87 7.68
C PHE A 18 19.85 -13.53 9.15
N GLN A 19 20.85 -13.82 9.99
CA GLN A 19 20.80 -13.53 11.44
C GLN A 19 20.89 -12.02 11.75
N MET A 20 21.33 -11.22 10.77
CA MET A 20 21.44 -9.77 10.86
C MET A 20 20.68 -9.12 9.69
N PRO A 21 20.34 -7.81 9.78
CA PRO A 21 19.67 -7.11 8.70
C PRO A 21 20.45 -7.21 7.37
N LEU A 22 19.71 -7.50 6.30
CA LEU A 22 20.24 -7.48 4.94
C LEU A 22 20.08 -6.07 4.35
N TYR A 23 21.20 -5.43 4.06
CA TYR A 23 21.23 -4.14 3.38
C TYR A 23 21.52 -4.34 1.90
N VAL A 24 20.66 -3.80 1.04
CA VAL A 24 20.75 -3.92 -0.42
C VAL A 24 20.38 -2.59 -1.05
N SER A 25 21.05 -2.25 -2.15
CA SER A 25 20.73 -1.05 -2.93
C SER A 25 19.46 -1.24 -3.76
N GLU A 26 19.20 -2.48 -4.18
CA GLU A 26 18.08 -2.81 -5.06
C GLU A 26 17.63 -4.26 -4.83
N ILE A 27 16.32 -4.48 -4.89
CA ILE A 27 15.70 -5.80 -4.86
C ILE A 27 14.87 -5.95 -6.13
N GLN A 28 15.20 -6.95 -6.95
CA GLN A 28 14.45 -7.28 -8.15
C GLN A 28 14.07 -8.76 -8.12
N SER A 29 12.87 -9.07 -8.61
CA SER A 29 12.54 -10.46 -8.94
C SER A 29 13.25 -10.88 -10.22
N ARG A 30 13.36 -12.20 -10.42
CA ARG A 30 13.76 -12.75 -11.72
C ARG A 30 12.74 -12.36 -12.78
N ARG A 31 13.19 -12.33 -14.05
CA ARG A 31 12.29 -12.15 -15.20
C ARG A 31 11.14 -13.16 -15.10
N ASP A 32 9.93 -12.66 -15.36
CA ASP A 32 8.67 -13.42 -15.32
C ASP A 32 8.33 -14.03 -13.95
N SER A 33 8.98 -13.58 -12.88
CA SER A 33 8.68 -13.99 -11.49
C SER A 33 8.17 -12.81 -10.66
N LEU A 34 7.27 -13.09 -9.71
CA LEU A 34 6.83 -12.11 -8.72
C LEU A 34 7.88 -11.93 -7.62
N LEU A 35 8.07 -10.69 -7.17
CA LEU A 35 8.74 -10.44 -5.88
C LEU A 35 7.72 -10.69 -4.77
N ILE A 36 7.98 -11.65 -3.89
CA ILE A 36 7.08 -12.02 -2.79
C ILE A 36 7.79 -11.77 -1.47
N LEU A 37 7.19 -10.91 -0.64
CA LEU A 37 7.56 -10.71 0.75
C LEU A 37 6.47 -11.35 1.62
N ARG A 38 6.85 -12.32 2.45
CA ARG A 38 5.92 -13.06 3.32
C ARG A 38 6.49 -13.11 4.74
N SER A 39 5.61 -12.92 5.72
CA SER A 39 5.93 -13.05 7.14
C SER A 39 4.72 -13.66 7.88
N GLU A 40 4.98 -14.38 8.98
CA GLU A 40 3.95 -14.79 9.94
C GLU A 40 3.50 -13.61 10.84
N LYS A 41 4.24 -12.51 10.79
CA LYS A 41 3.96 -11.23 11.44
C LYS A 41 3.74 -10.17 10.37
N ASN A 42 3.56 -8.92 10.81
CA ASN A 42 3.37 -7.81 9.91
C ASN A 42 4.59 -7.62 8.98
N VAL A 43 4.32 -7.16 7.76
CA VAL A 43 5.34 -6.69 6.82
C VAL A 43 5.21 -5.18 6.74
N THR A 44 6.29 -4.45 7.06
CA THR A 44 6.32 -2.98 7.02
C THR A 44 7.32 -2.49 5.99
N VAL A 45 6.86 -1.60 5.11
CA VAL A 45 7.67 -0.88 4.12
C VAL A 45 7.76 0.57 4.56
N ASN A 46 8.99 1.07 4.74
CA ASN A 46 9.25 2.46 5.14
C ASN A 46 9.88 3.23 3.97
N ALA A 47 9.28 4.34 3.60
CA ALA A 47 9.92 5.35 2.74
C ALA A 47 10.68 6.35 3.62
N ARG A 48 11.92 6.66 3.25
CA ARG A 48 12.75 7.63 3.96
C ARG A 48 13.31 8.68 2.99
N ASN A 49 13.50 9.90 3.47
CA ASN A 49 14.22 10.94 2.72
C ASN A 49 15.74 10.74 2.81
N HIS A 50 16.50 11.65 2.17
CA HIS A 50 17.96 11.62 2.13
C HIS A 50 18.63 11.82 3.50
N GLU A 51 17.92 12.39 4.48
CA GLU A 51 18.38 12.52 5.88
C GLU A 51 18.06 11.26 6.71
N GLY A 52 17.44 10.24 6.11
CA GLY A 52 17.02 9.01 6.78
C GLY A 52 15.73 9.15 7.60
N GLN A 53 15.02 10.27 7.53
CA GLN A 53 13.74 10.46 8.22
C GLN A 53 12.62 9.71 7.51
N LEU A 54 11.71 9.13 8.29
CA LEU A 54 10.52 8.43 7.77
C LEU A 54 9.56 9.44 7.12
N THR A 55 9.23 9.22 5.85
CA THR A 55 8.28 10.04 5.08
C THR A 55 6.99 9.31 4.73
N GLY A 56 6.98 7.98 4.85
CA GLY A 56 5.78 7.17 4.68
C GLY A 56 6.00 5.75 5.15
N GLN A 57 4.91 5.11 5.56
CA GLN A 57 4.91 3.72 6.01
C GLN A 57 3.68 2.99 5.47
N LEU A 58 3.90 1.78 4.98
CA LEU A 58 2.85 0.84 4.63
C LEU A 58 3.05 -0.44 5.45
N THR A 59 2.07 -0.83 6.25
CA THR A 59 2.12 -2.04 7.06
C THR A 59 0.98 -2.97 6.65
N VAL A 60 1.33 -4.20 6.29
CA VAL A 60 0.39 -5.28 6.01
C VAL A 60 0.41 -6.23 7.20
N GLY A 61 -0.73 -6.38 7.86
CA GLY A 61 -0.94 -7.28 8.98
C GLY A 61 -2.08 -8.27 8.73
N PRO A 62 -2.38 -9.16 9.70
CA PRO A 62 -3.46 -10.15 9.55
C PRO A 62 -4.86 -9.53 9.46
N GLU A 63 -5.07 -8.36 10.09
CA GLU A 63 -6.38 -7.69 10.14
C GLU A 63 -6.58 -6.65 9.02
N GLY A 64 -5.51 -6.26 8.31
CA GLY A 64 -5.62 -5.23 7.29
C GLY A 64 -4.32 -4.61 6.83
N VAL A 65 -4.48 -3.50 6.10
CA VAL A 65 -3.39 -2.70 5.55
C VAL A 65 -3.50 -1.29 6.10
N GLU A 66 -2.42 -0.82 6.73
CA GLU A 66 -2.31 0.52 7.30
C GLU A 66 -1.31 1.34 6.48
N ALA A 67 -1.72 2.55 6.10
CA ALA A 67 -0.87 3.50 5.39
C ALA A 67 -0.73 4.79 6.20
N GLN A 68 0.49 5.10 6.65
CA GLN A 68 0.84 6.38 7.24
C GLN A 68 1.59 7.19 6.20
N CYS A 69 0.95 8.21 5.65
CA CYS A 69 1.51 9.03 4.57
C CYS A 69 0.78 10.39 4.50
N GLN A 70 1.42 11.38 3.88
CA GLN A 70 0.79 12.68 3.61
C GLN A 70 -0.32 12.59 2.57
N ARG A 71 -0.25 11.59 1.68
CA ARG A 71 -1.21 11.39 0.60
C ARG A 71 -1.29 9.91 0.21
N LEU A 72 -2.50 9.38 0.23
CA LEU A 72 -2.85 8.07 -0.32
C LEU A 72 -3.72 8.28 -1.57
N GLU A 73 -3.40 7.59 -2.67
CA GLU A 73 -4.23 7.58 -3.88
C GLU A 73 -4.55 6.15 -4.32
N VAL A 74 -5.79 5.94 -4.73
CA VAL A 74 -6.22 4.75 -5.47
C VAL A 74 -6.64 5.20 -6.86
N ARG A 75 -6.03 4.59 -7.89
CA ARG A 75 -6.25 4.93 -9.29
C ARG A 75 -6.88 3.76 -10.05
N SER A 76 -7.49 4.07 -11.19
CA SER A 76 -7.95 3.06 -12.14
C SER A 76 -6.79 2.19 -12.63
N ARG A 77 -7.12 1.02 -13.16
CA ARG A 77 -6.13 0.03 -13.64
C ARG A 77 -5.17 0.60 -14.69
N ASP A 78 -5.66 1.49 -15.55
CA ASP A 78 -4.89 2.19 -16.58
C ASP A 78 -4.08 3.39 -16.03
N GLY A 79 -4.24 3.71 -14.74
CA GLY A 79 -3.59 4.83 -14.05
C GLY A 79 -4.17 6.21 -14.39
N GLY A 80 -5.06 6.30 -15.38
CA GLY A 80 -5.52 7.57 -15.95
C GLY A 80 -6.49 8.34 -15.06
N ARG A 81 -7.23 7.65 -14.19
CA ARG A 81 -8.26 8.27 -13.34
C ARG A 81 -7.99 8.01 -11.86
N LEU A 82 -8.02 9.07 -11.07
CA LEU A 82 -8.10 8.98 -9.60
C LEU A 82 -9.48 8.42 -9.23
N LEU A 83 -9.55 7.48 -8.29
CA LEU A 83 -10.80 6.91 -7.77
C LEU A 83 -11.06 7.34 -6.33
N PHE A 84 -10.00 7.44 -5.54
CA PHE A 84 -10.02 7.84 -4.14
C PHE A 84 -8.69 8.52 -3.80
N SER A 85 -8.74 9.60 -3.02
CA SER A 85 -7.56 10.18 -2.38
C SER A 85 -7.84 10.55 -0.93
N ALA A 86 -6.84 10.39 -0.08
CA ALA A 86 -6.85 10.90 1.29
C ALA A 86 -5.58 11.70 1.55
N THR A 87 -5.74 12.88 2.12
CA THR A 87 -4.69 13.80 2.58
C THR A 87 -4.99 14.20 4.03
N GLU A 88 -4.15 15.04 4.63
CA GLU A 88 -4.41 15.59 5.97
C GLU A 88 -5.68 16.47 6.02
N ASP A 89 -5.98 17.16 4.92
CA ASP A 89 -7.06 18.15 4.87
C ASP A 89 -8.36 17.62 4.23
N GLU A 90 -8.24 16.67 3.29
CA GLU A 90 -9.37 16.24 2.46
C GLU A 90 -9.32 14.74 2.12
N VAL A 91 -10.51 14.13 2.07
CA VAL A 91 -10.76 12.84 1.43
C VAL A 91 -11.69 13.05 0.24
N THR A 92 -11.23 12.67 -0.96
CA THR A 92 -11.97 12.84 -2.21
C THR A 92 -12.33 11.48 -2.80
N MET A 93 -13.57 11.33 -3.24
CA MET A 93 -14.07 10.15 -3.94
C MET A 93 -14.58 10.56 -5.32
N THR A 94 -13.97 10.02 -6.38
CA THR A 94 -14.20 10.43 -7.78
C THR A 94 -14.80 9.30 -8.62
N THR A 95 -15.26 8.23 -7.95
CA THR A 95 -16.05 7.18 -8.59
C THR A 95 -17.45 7.69 -8.96
N GLU A 96 -18.06 7.08 -9.98
CA GLU A 96 -19.43 7.42 -10.41
C GLU A 96 -20.49 6.93 -9.41
N LYS A 97 -20.19 5.84 -8.70
CA LYS A 97 -21.09 5.22 -7.73
C LYS A 97 -20.36 4.96 -6.43
N PHE A 98 -20.83 5.60 -5.36
CA PHE A 98 -20.44 5.33 -3.99
C PHE A 98 -21.65 4.80 -3.22
N THR A 99 -21.53 3.59 -2.65
CA THR A 99 -22.63 2.93 -1.93
C THR A 99 -22.22 2.76 -0.47
N VAL A 100 -23.09 3.19 0.45
CA VAL A 100 -22.93 2.98 1.90
C VAL A 100 -23.95 1.92 2.33
N THR A 101 -23.49 0.78 2.84
CA THR A 101 -24.34 -0.39 3.15
C THR A 101 -24.49 -0.67 4.64
N GLY A 102 -23.88 0.13 5.52
CA GLY A 102 -24.08 -0.01 6.97
C GLY A 102 -25.52 0.32 7.35
N SER A 103 -26.06 -0.35 8.37
CA SER A 103 -27.43 -0.09 8.87
C SER A 103 -27.65 1.37 9.24
N GLU A 104 -26.60 2.02 9.74
CA GLU A 104 -26.60 3.43 10.14
C GLU A 104 -26.41 4.40 8.97
N GLY A 105 -26.13 3.90 7.76
CA GLY A 105 -25.84 4.72 6.60
C GLY A 105 -24.59 5.61 6.78
N ALA A 106 -24.67 6.83 6.27
CA ALA A 106 -23.65 7.86 6.45
C ALA A 106 -24.18 8.94 7.40
N VAL A 107 -23.37 9.31 8.40
CA VAL A 107 -23.70 10.37 9.36
C VAL A 107 -22.93 11.63 8.98
N PHE A 108 -23.66 12.73 8.78
CA PHE A 108 -23.09 14.04 8.49
C PHE A 108 -23.37 14.96 9.67
N GLY A 109 -22.31 15.45 10.34
CA GLY A 109 -22.45 16.34 11.51
C GLY A 109 -22.93 17.76 11.17
N HIS A 110 -22.89 18.12 9.87
CA HIS A 110 -23.25 19.42 9.35
C HIS A 110 -24.01 19.29 8.03
N SER A 111 -24.23 20.42 7.35
CA SER A 111 -24.90 20.49 6.06
C SER A 111 -24.19 19.66 4.99
N VAL A 112 -24.99 19.02 4.16
CA VAL A 112 -24.55 18.33 2.94
C VAL A 112 -25.08 19.10 1.74
N GLU A 113 -24.21 19.43 0.80
CA GLU A 113 -24.60 19.99 -0.50
C GLU A 113 -24.68 18.88 -1.54
N THR A 114 -25.78 18.82 -2.28
CA THR A 114 -25.98 17.84 -3.35
C THR A 114 -26.62 18.50 -4.56
N PRO A 115 -26.15 18.25 -5.79
CA PRO A 115 -26.77 18.82 -6.97
C PRO A 115 -28.15 18.19 -7.28
N LEU A 116 -28.37 16.92 -6.93
CA LEU A 116 -29.62 16.20 -7.19
C LEU A 116 -29.84 15.09 -6.15
N ILE A 117 -31.06 15.01 -5.60
CA ILE A 117 -31.52 13.92 -4.73
C ILE A 117 -32.68 13.20 -5.42
N GLN A 118 -32.62 11.87 -5.47
CA GLN A 118 -33.70 11.03 -6.02
C GLN A 118 -34.10 9.97 -4.98
N ALA A 119 -35.41 9.73 -4.84
CA ALA A 119 -35.94 8.64 -4.01
C ALA A 119 -36.01 7.34 -4.83
N PRO A 120 -35.86 6.15 -4.20
CA PRO A 120 -36.09 4.88 -4.88
C PRO A 120 -37.56 4.77 -5.35
N THR A 121 -37.78 4.39 -6.60
CA THR A 121 -39.09 3.98 -7.14
C THR A 121 -39.37 2.50 -6.89
#